data_AF-A0A4S9D498-F1
#
_entry.id   AF-A0A4S9D498-F1
#
_cell.length_a   1.000
_cell.length_b   1.000
_cell.length_c   1.000
_cell.angle_alpha   90.00
_cell.angle_beta   90.00
_cell.angle_gamma   90.00
#
_symmetry.space_group_name_H-M   'P 1'
#
loop_
_entity.id
_entity.type
_entity.pdbx_description
1 polymer ?
#
loop_
_entity_poly.entity_id
_entity_poly.type
_entity_poly.pdbx_seq_one_letter_code
_entity_poly.pdbx_strand_id
1 'polypeptide(L)'
;MASNKSKPGRPVIKAGTSYKSPSIPELSKDKNEIILGLLSSLLEPIGRHRAAHTVKSSAKKSNKRKRTSEQDTDPAVNPQPQEPEILKHLTVGLNSTSRHLEAEAAFSKSEQTSVPDKETKATEQATRKRMGVVFLTKPKDNLVYAHLPLLCYASSGAEKEKSQHTRLVLLDPACERTIATAMGLPRAGVVGLFDDAPGAAPLLEYIRDNVALVEVPWLEQALSGKWMGINVETYLSGQV
;
A
#
# COMPACT_ATOMS: atom_id res chain seq x y z
N MET A 1 -60.58 22.11 5.76
CA MET A 1 -59.24 21.64 5.32
C MET A 1 -58.23 22.00 6.40
N ALA A 2 -57.77 21.04 7.20
CA ALA A 2 -56.83 21.30 8.29
C ALA A 2 -55.38 21.19 7.76
N SER A 3 -54.67 22.31 7.78
CA SER A 3 -53.24 22.40 7.44
C SER A 3 -52.41 21.78 8.57
N ASN A 4 -51.86 20.58 8.35
CA ASN A 4 -50.84 20.00 9.21
C ASN A 4 -49.54 20.83 9.15
N LYS A 5 -49.39 21.80 10.06
CA LYS A 5 -48.10 22.46 10.28
C LYS A 5 -47.19 21.51 11.06
N SER A 6 -46.21 20.89 10.38
CA SER A 6 -45.16 20.12 11.07
C SER A 6 -44.34 21.06 11.95
N LYS A 7 -44.14 20.69 13.22
CA LYS A 7 -43.30 21.47 14.14
C LYS A 7 -41.87 21.57 13.58
N PRO A 8 -41.20 22.73 13.65
CA PRO A 8 -39.82 22.85 13.18
C PRO A 8 -38.94 21.90 14.00
N GLY A 9 -38.15 21.08 13.30
CA GLY A 9 -37.27 20.11 13.91
C GLY A 9 -36.14 20.78 14.70
N ARG A 10 -35.65 20.12 15.75
CA ARG A 10 -34.55 20.65 16.58
C ARG A 10 -33.28 20.82 15.74
N PRO A 11 -32.48 21.88 15.99
CA PRO A 11 -31.19 22.07 15.32
C PRO A 11 -30.23 20.96 15.75
N VAL A 12 -29.58 20.34 14.76
CA VAL A 12 -28.51 19.36 14.94
C VAL A 12 -27.20 20.06 14.63
N ILE A 13 -26.34 20.15 15.64
CA ILE A 13 -25.01 20.74 15.50
C ILE A 13 -24.03 19.60 15.22
N LYS A 14 -23.34 19.67 14.07
CA LYS A 14 -22.25 18.76 13.71
C LYS A 14 -20.93 19.51 13.84
N ALA A 15 -20.00 18.91 14.59
CA ALA A 15 -18.63 19.38 14.66
C ALA A 15 -17.76 18.58 13.68
N GLY A 16 -17.00 19.28 12.86
CA GLY A 16 -16.03 18.74 11.92
C GLY A 16 -14.62 19.30 12.18
N THR A 17 -13.63 18.72 11.51
CA THR A 17 -12.24 19.17 11.60
C THR A 17 -11.93 20.20 10.53
N SER A 18 -11.24 21.29 10.88
CA SER A 18 -10.69 22.26 9.91
C SER A 18 -9.44 21.75 9.18
N TYR A 19 -8.90 20.62 9.63
CA TYR A 19 -7.73 19.98 9.03
C TYR A 19 -8.04 19.42 7.64
N LYS A 20 -7.15 19.67 6.70
CA LYS A 20 -7.26 19.16 5.33
C LYS A 20 -6.85 17.70 5.24
N SER A 21 -7.68 16.87 4.63
CA SER A 21 -7.39 15.46 4.37
C SER A 21 -6.13 15.28 3.51
N PRO A 22 -5.42 14.14 3.64
CA PRO A 22 -4.32 13.79 2.74
C PRO A 22 -4.77 13.80 1.28
N SER A 23 -3.93 14.32 0.39
CA SER A 23 -4.20 14.34 -1.04
C SER A 23 -3.32 13.31 -1.77
N ILE A 24 -3.96 12.47 -2.58
CA ILE A 24 -3.28 11.51 -3.45
C ILE A 24 -3.19 12.15 -4.84
N PRO A 25 -2.01 12.25 -5.44
CA PRO A 25 -1.87 12.86 -6.75
C PRO A 25 -2.61 12.04 -7.81
N GLU A 26 -3.46 12.71 -8.59
CA GLU A 26 -4.19 12.08 -9.68
C GLU A 26 -3.29 11.93 -10.90
N LEU A 27 -3.32 10.74 -11.51
CA LEU A 27 -2.48 10.38 -12.64
C LEU A 27 -3.29 10.42 -13.94
N SER A 28 -2.72 11.03 -14.99
CA SER A 28 -3.32 11.04 -16.33
C SER A 28 -3.50 9.61 -16.87
N LYS A 29 -4.52 9.40 -17.70
CA LYS A 29 -4.84 8.10 -18.31
C LYS A 29 -3.66 7.54 -19.11
N ASP A 30 -3.01 8.35 -19.91
CA ASP A 30 -1.87 7.93 -20.74
C ASP A 30 -0.71 7.42 -19.86
N LYS A 31 -0.45 8.12 -18.74
CA LYS A 31 0.58 7.73 -17.78
C LYS A 31 0.21 6.43 -17.06
N ASN A 32 -1.07 6.23 -16.73
CA ASN A 32 -1.57 4.98 -16.14
C ASN A 32 -1.31 3.77 -17.04
N GLU A 33 -1.56 3.90 -18.35
CA GLU A 33 -1.34 2.80 -19.30
C GLU A 33 0.13 2.42 -19.43
N ILE A 34 1.03 3.43 -19.47
CA ILE A 34 2.48 3.20 -19.52
C ILE A 34 2.96 2.49 -18.25
N ILE A 35 2.55 2.98 -17.07
CA ILE A 35 2.90 2.35 -15.79
C ILE A 35 2.37 0.92 -15.72
N LEU A 36 1.13 0.69 -16.16
CA LEU A 36 0.53 -0.64 -16.19
C LEU A 36 1.31 -1.59 -17.10
N GLY A 37 1.72 -1.13 -18.29
CA GLY A 37 2.54 -1.90 -19.23
C GLY A 37 3.86 -2.33 -18.60
N LEU A 38 4.61 -1.37 -18.05
CA LEU A 38 5.88 -1.62 -17.37
C LEU A 38 5.72 -2.54 -16.16
N LEU A 39 4.70 -2.31 -15.33
CA LEU A 39 4.41 -3.14 -14.17
C LEU A 39 4.01 -4.57 -14.59
N SER A 40 3.19 -4.73 -15.62
CA SER A 40 2.77 -6.05 -16.11
C SER A 40 3.96 -6.85 -16.66
N SER A 41 4.88 -6.20 -17.39
CA SER A 41 6.12 -6.83 -17.86
C SER A 41 7.04 -7.26 -16.71
N LEU A 42 7.10 -6.48 -15.63
CA LEU A 42 7.87 -6.81 -14.43
C LEU A 42 7.26 -7.99 -13.65
N LEU A 43 5.93 -8.09 -13.65
CA LEU A 43 5.19 -9.10 -12.88
C LEU A 43 4.99 -10.42 -13.63
N GLU A 44 5.05 -10.44 -14.96
CA GLU A 44 4.83 -11.62 -15.79
C GLU A 44 5.71 -12.83 -15.42
N PRO A 45 7.02 -12.67 -15.13
CA PRO A 45 7.87 -13.79 -14.68
C PRO A 45 7.36 -14.44 -13.38
N ILE A 46 6.76 -13.64 -12.48
CA ILE A 46 6.19 -14.12 -11.22
C ILE A 46 4.96 -14.98 -11.48
N GLY A 47 4.08 -14.53 -12.39
CA GLY A 47 2.91 -15.28 -12.80
C GLY A 47 3.27 -16.61 -13.46
N ARG A 48 4.26 -16.62 -14.36
CA ARG A 48 4.75 -17.85 -15.00
C ARG A 48 5.32 -18.84 -13.98
N HIS A 49 6.12 -18.37 -13.04
CA HIS A 49 6.65 -19.21 -11.95
C HIS A 49 5.53 -19.81 -11.10
N ARG A 50 4.53 -18.99 -10.73
CA ARG A 50 3.36 -19.50 -9.99
C ARG A 50 2.53 -20.47 -10.82
N ALA A 51 2.33 -20.23 -12.11
CA ALA A 51 1.58 -21.14 -12.98
C ALA A 51 2.25 -22.51 -13.09
N ALA A 52 3.59 -22.55 -13.12
CA ALA A 52 4.36 -23.79 -13.19
C ALA A 52 4.43 -24.55 -11.86
N HIS A 53 4.42 -23.84 -10.71
CA HIS A 53 4.73 -24.43 -9.40
C HIS A 53 3.61 -24.36 -8.35
N THR A 54 2.54 -23.59 -8.58
CA THR A 54 1.36 -23.65 -7.70
C THR A 54 0.63 -24.95 -7.98
N VAL A 55 0.69 -25.86 -7.01
CA VAL A 55 -0.14 -27.06 -7.02
C VAL A 55 -1.58 -26.58 -7.04
N LYS A 56 -2.26 -26.73 -8.19
CA LYS A 56 -3.69 -26.50 -8.30
C LYS A 56 -4.35 -27.45 -7.30
N SER A 57 -4.78 -26.92 -6.16
CA SER A 57 -5.59 -27.68 -5.21
C SER A 57 -6.97 -27.85 -5.83
N SER A 58 -7.05 -28.77 -6.80
CA SER A 58 -8.32 -29.27 -7.31
C SER A 58 -9.09 -29.83 -6.13
N ALA A 59 -10.24 -29.22 -5.87
CA ALA A 59 -11.13 -29.57 -4.78
C ALA A 59 -11.49 -31.06 -4.75
N LYS A 60 -11.89 -31.51 -3.55
CA LYS A 60 -12.44 -32.81 -3.12
C LYS A 60 -11.44 -33.91 -2.74
N LYS A 61 -11.06 -33.92 -1.45
CA LYS A 61 -11.20 -35.10 -0.59
C LYS A 61 -11.69 -34.70 0.80
N SER A 62 -13.01 -34.52 0.95
CA SER A 62 -13.63 -34.82 2.24
C SER A 62 -13.60 -36.35 2.40
N ASN A 63 -12.51 -36.87 2.96
CA ASN A 63 -12.53 -38.24 3.47
C ASN A 63 -11.85 -38.25 4.83
N LYS A 64 -12.72 -38.16 5.85
CA LYS A 64 -12.72 -38.98 7.05
C LYS A 64 -11.33 -39.37 7.59
N ARG A 65 -11.01 -38.75 8.74
CA ARG A 65 -10.00 -39.15 9.73
C ARG A 65 -9.61 -40.64 9.61
N LYS A 66 -8.34 -40.90 9.33
CA LYS A 66 -7.66 -42.09 9.85
C LYS A 66 -6.22 -41.71 10.25
N ARG A 67 -5.94 -41.95 11.54
CA ARG A 67 -4.63 -41.87 12.20
C ARG A 67 -3.66 -42.90 11.60
N THR A 68 -2.36 -42.55 11.67
CA THR A 68 -1.15 -43.41 11.57
C THR A 68 -0.94 -44.07 10.20
N SER A 69 0.24 -44.15 9.60
CA SER A 69 1.62 -44.26 10.13
C SER A 69 2.66 -43.88 9.07
N GLU A 70 3.89 -43.71 9.56
CA GLU A 70 5.17 -44.08 8.93
C GLU A 70 5.81 -43.22 7.84
N GLN A 71 7.11 -43.17 8.04
CA GLN A 71 8.18 -42.40 7.45
C GLN A 71 8.82 -43.30 6.40
N ASP A 72 8.92 -42.86 5.15
CA ASP A 72 9.88 -43.43 4.21
C ASP A 72 10.48 -42.33 3.33
N THR A 73 11.79 -42.31 3.37
CA THR A 73 12.75 -41.52 2.61
C THR A 73 12.77 -41.90 1.14
N ASP A 74 12.87 -40.90 0.26
CA ASP A 74 13.81 -40.93 -0.87
C ASP A 74 14.15 -39.49 -1.32
N PRO A 75 15.44 -39.14 -1.49
CA PRO A 75 15.87 -37.81 -1.91
C PRO A 75 15.91 -37.76 -3.45
N ALA A 76 14.77 -37.47 -4.09
CA ALA A 76 14.80 -37.04 -5.47
C ALA A 76 15.36 -35.62 -5.53
N VAL A 77 16.61 -35.48 -5.97
CA VAL A 77 17.26 -34.23 -6.38
C VAL A 77 16.45 -33.63 -7.52
N ASN A 78 15.38 -32.93 -7.16
CA ASN A 78 14.67 -32.03 -8.05
C ASN A 78 15.43 -30.70 -7.94
N PRO A 79 16.03 -30.16 -9.01
CA PRO A 79 16.73 -28.89 -8.93
C PRO A 79 15.71 -27.85 -8.46
N GLN A 80 15.85 -27.34 -7.22
CA GLN A 80 14.99 -26.27 -6.73
C GLN A 80 15.08 -25.12 -7.73
N PRO A 81 13.99 -24.83 -8.48
CA PRO A 81 14.01 -23.75 -9.46
C PRO A 81 14.21 -22.45 -8.69
N GLN A 82 15.16 -21.63 -9.13
CA GLN A 82 15.46 -20.36 -8.50
C GLN A 82 14.19 -19.51 -8.47
N GLU A 83 13.66 -19.26 -7.28
CA GLU A 83 12.55 -18.33 -7.11
C GLU A 83 12.95 -16.99 -7.76
N PRO A 84 12.09 -16.39 -8.61
CA PRO A 84 12.44 -15.16 -9.29
C PRO A 84 12.83 -14.12 -8.25
N GLU A 85 14.02 -13.56 -8.38
CA GLU A 85 14.62 -12.66 -7.40
C GLU A 85 13.68 -11.48 -7.07
N ILE A 86 12.92 -11.03 -8.07
CA ILE A 86 11.90 -9.98 -7.98
C ILE A 86 10.85 -10.26 -6.88
N LEU A 87 10.49 -11.52 -6.60
CA LEU A 87 9.54 -11.86 -5.54
C LEU A 87 10.00 -11.39 -4.16
N LYS A 88 11.31 -11.45 -3.89
CA LYS A 88 11.89 -10.99 -2.62
C LYS A 88 11.95 -9.47 -2.53
N HIS A 89 11.67 -8.78 -3.63
CA HIS A 89 11.70 -7.34 -3.74
C HIS A 89 10.29 -6.71 -3.86
N LEU A 90 9.24 -7.49 -3.62
CA LEU A 90 7.85 -7.08 -3.77
C LEU A 90 7.03 -7.41 -2.51
N THR A 91 6.08 -6.53 -2.19
CA THR A 91 5.03 -6.78 -1.20
C THR A 91 3.68 -6.81 -1.89
N VAL A 92 2.80 -7.72 -1.47
CA VAL A 92 1.50 -7.91 -2.09
C VAL A 92 0.42 -7.93 -1.02
N GLY A 93 -0.60 -7.10 -1.21
CA GLY A 93 -1.70 -6.93 -0.29
C GLY A 93 -1.45 -5.86 0.77
N LEU A 94 -2.55 -5.38 1.36
CA LEU A 94 -2.55 -4.25 2.27
C LEU A 94 -1.66 -4.48 3.49
N ASN A 95 -1.85 -5.58 4.22
CA ASN A 95 -1.18 -5.82 5.49
C ASN A 95 0.35 -5.95 5.35
N SER A 96 0.83 -6.54 4.25
CA SER A 96 2.27 -6.66 4.01
C SER A 96 2.88 -5.30 3.68
N THR A 97 2.20 -4.52 2.84
CA THR A 97 2.62 -3.16 2.48
C THR A 97 2.58 -2.20 3.67
N SER A 98 1.49 -2.22 4.47
CA SER A 98 1.32 -1.32 5.62
C SER A 98 2.33 -1.64 6.71
N ARG A 99 2.53 -2.92 7.05
CA ARG A 99 3.52 -3.34 8.06
C ARG A 99 4.94 -2.94 7.68
N HIS A 100 5.26 -2.96 6.39
CA HIS A 100 6.58 -2.52 5.90
C HIS A 100 6.74 -1.00 6.04
N LEU A 101 5.76 -0.22 5.58
CA LEU A 101 5.78 1.25 5.72
C LEU A 101 5.79 1.71 7.18
N GLU A 102 5.05 1.03 8.06
CA GLU A 102 5.05 1.27 9.50
C GLU A 102 6.44 1.03 10.11
N ALA A 103 7.12 -0.04 9.69
CA ALA A 103 8.48 -0.31 10.13
C ALA A 103 9.43 0.82 9.69
N GLU A 104 9.39 1.22 8.42
CA GLU A 104 10.21 2.35 7.90
C GLU A 104 9.92 3.67 8.64
N ALA A 105 8.65 3.99 8.88
CA ALA A 105 8.26 5.18 9.62
C ALA A 105 8.69 5.14 11.10
N ALA A 106 8.79 3.95 11.71
CA ALA A 106 9.33 3.82 13.06
C ALA A 106 10.85 4.09 13.10
N PHE A 107 11.58 3.68 12.07
CA PHE A 107 13.02 3.94 11.96
C PHE A 107 13.32 5.43 11.76
N SER A 108 12.56 6.12 10.90
CA SER A 108 12.74 7.55 10.64
C SER A 108 12.65 8.40 11.92
N LYS A 109 11.76 8.02 12.84
CA LYS A 109 11.59 8.70 14.14
C LYS A 109 12.76 8.48 15.09
N SER A 110 13.40 7.30 15.04
CA SER A 110 14.51 6.95 15.92
C SER A 110 15.77 7.75 15.58
N GLU A 111 16.08 7.94 14.29
CA GLU A 111 17.25 8.73 13.86
C GLU A 111 17.14 10.22 14.20
N GLN A 112 15.93 10.77 14.27
CA GLN A 112 15.71 12.16 14.69
C GLN A 112 15.86 12.37 16.20
N THR A 113 15.86 11.31 17.02
CA THR A 113 15.84 11.40 18.50
C THR A 113 17.08 10.82 19.18
N SER A 114 17.92 10.04 18.49
CA SER A 114 19.05 9.33 19.12
C SER A 114 20.39 10.06 19.04
N VAL A 115 20.93 10.42 20.21
CA VAL A 115 22.38 10.50 20.49
C VAL A 115 22.98 9.09 20.28
N PRO A 116 24.18 8.92 19.70
CA PRO A 116 24.65 7.62 19.24
C PRO A 116 25.23 6.81 20.41
N ASP A 117 24.41 5.99 21.06
CA ASP A 117 24.93 4.92 21.92
C ASP A 117 25.05 3.61 21.13
N LYS A 118 26.26 3.08 21.21
CA LYS A 118 26.84 2.03 20.39
C LYS A 118 26.33 0.62 20.72
N GLU A 119 26.43 -0.23 19.70
CA GLU A 119 26.80 -1.65 19.78
C GLU A 119 25.78 -2.64 20.39
N THR A 120 24.63 -2.86 19.72
CA THR A 120 24.05 -4.25 19.66
C THR A 120 23.01 -4.55 18.56
N LYS A 121 22.62 -3.61 17.67
CA LYS A 121 21.56 -3.87 16.65
C LYS A 121 22.00 -3.79 15.19
N ALA A 122 23.30 -3.63 14.91
CA ALA A 122 23.78 -3.35 13.56
C ALA A 122 23.53 -4.47 12.52
N THR A 123 23.34 -5.73 12.94
CA THR A 123 23.21 -6.86 11.98
C THR A 123 21.79 -7.02 11.42
N GLU A 124 20.74 -6.56 12.11
CA GLU A 124 19.35 -6.57 11.60
C GLU A 124 18.90 -5.21 11.02
N GLN A 125 19.74 -4.19 11.16
CA GLN A 125 19.45 -2.81 10.74
C GLN A 125 19.89 -2.55 9.28
N ALA A 126 20.81 -3.33 8.72
CA ALA A 126 21.40 -3.11 7.40
C ALA A 126 20.66 -3.77 6.22
N THR A 127 19.54 -4.48 6.42
CA THR A 127 18.89 -5.29 5.35
C THR A 127 17.41 -4.98 5.10
N ARG A 128 16.84 -3.95 5.75
CA ARG A 128 15.45 -3.56 5.45
C ARG A 128 15.42 -2.74 4.18
N LYS A 129 15.01 -3.40 3.10
CA LYS A 129 14.84 -2.83 1.76
C LYS A 129 13.83 -1.69 1.81
N ARG A 130 14.13 -0.63 1.07
CA ARG A 130 13.35 0.60 1.06
C ARG A 130 12.18 0.52 0.09
N MET A 131 10.99 0.93 0.52
CA MET A 131 9.81 1.01 -0.34
C MET A 131 9.85 2.26 -1.22
N GLY A 132 10.11 2.05 -2.51
CA GLY A 132 10.13 3.14 -3.48
C GLY A 132 8.71 3.55 -3.91
N VAL A 133 7.86 2.56 -4.22
CA VAL A 133 6.54 2.81 -4.80
C VAL A 133 5.49 1.86 -4.26
N VAL A 134 4.30 2.37 -4.01
CA VAL A 134 3.09 1.62 -3.68
C VAL A 134 2.03 1.87 -4.75
N PHE A 135 1.54 0.81 -5.38
CA PHE A 135 0.45 0.85 -6.35
C PHE A 135 -0.87 0.48 -5.66
N LEU A 136 -1.90 1.32 -5.86
CA LEU A 136 -3.24 1.13 -5.34
C LEU A 136 -4.24 1.05 -6.49
N THR A 137 -4.93 -0.08 -6.65
CA THR A 137 -5.94 -0.31 -7.72
C THR A 137 -7.37 -0.12 -7.21
N LYS A 138 -7.54 0.68 -6.16
CA LYS A 138 -8.82 0.89 -5.48
C LYS A 138 -9.15 2.37 -5.45
N PRO A 139 -10.45 2.73 -5.42
CA PRO A 139 -10.83 4.14 -5.39
C PRO A 139 -10.28 4.81 -4.12
N LYS A 140 -9.92 6.08 -4.25
CA LYS A 140 -9.35 6.91 -3.17
C LYS A 140 -10.25 7.00 -1.93
N ASP A 141 -11.56 6.92 -2.12
CA ASP A 141 -12.55 7.07 -1.05
C ASP A 141 -12.74 5.81 -0.20
N ASN A 142 -11.99 4.74 -0.49
CA ASN A 142 -12.10 3.51 0.26
C ASN A 142 -11.40 3.63 1.62
N LEU A 143 -12.20 3.60 2.69
CA LEU A 143 -11.76 3.71 4.08
C LEU A 143 -10.67 2.69 4.46
N VAL A 144 -10.67 1.52 3.83
CA VAL A 144 -9.65 0.49 4.08
C VAL A 144 -8.24 0.98 3.71
N TYR A 145 -8.12 1.89 2.75
CA TYR A 145 -6.84 2.40 2.24
C TYR A 145 -6.54 3.84 2.67
N ALA A 146 -7.41 4.45 3.48
CA ALA A 146 -7.29 5.86 3.89
C ALA A 146 -5.99 6.16 4.65
N HIS A 147 -5.34 5.16 5.24
CA HIS A 147 -4.08 5.30 5.99
C HIS A 147 -2.82 5.23 5.11
N LEU A 148 -2.90 4.71 3.88
CA LEU A 148 -1.73 4.55 3.01
C LEU A 148 -1.02 5.87 2.68
N PRO A 149 -1.73 6.97 2.36
CA PRO A 149 -1.08 8.26 2.09
C PRO A 149 -0.23 8.73 3.28
N LEU A 150 -0.76 8.59 4.50
CA LEU A 150 -0.07 8.97 5.72
C LEU A 150 1.17 8.10 5.96
N LEU A 151 1.07 6.78 5.76
CA LEU A 151 2.20 5.88 5.92
C LEU A 151 3.32 6.16 4.90
N CYS A 152 2.99 6.43 3.64
CA CYS A 152 3.98 6.78 2.61
C CYS A 152 4.70 8.11 2.93
N TYR A 153 3.97 9.08 3.48
CA TYR A 153 4.56 10.34 3.93
C TYR A 153 5.47 10.13 5.15
N ALA A 154 5.01 9.36 6.14
CA ALA A 154 5.77 9.12 7.37
C ALA A 154 7.02 8.25 7.15
N SER A 155 6.96 7.26 6.25
CA SER A 155 8.13 6.45 5.86
C SER A 155 9.20 7.30 5.17
N SER A 156 8.77 8.33 4.44
CA SER A 156 9.68 9.24 3.73
C SER A 156 10.40 10.23 4.64
N GLY A 157 9.95 10.42 5.88
CA GLY A 157 10.49 11.43 6.80
C GLY A 157 11.93 11.22 7.28
N ALA A 158 12.52 10.03 7.07
CA ALA A 158 13.94 9.78 7.34
C ALA A 158 14.84 10.51 6.33
N GLU A 159 14.36 10.63 5.10
CA GLU A 159 15.21 10.92 3.96
C GLU A 159 15.18 12.40 3.60
N LYS A 160 16.35 12.98 3.34
CA LYS A 160 16.44 14.40 2.97
C LYS A 160 16.16 14.61 1.50
N GLU A 161 16.38 13.58 0.68
CA GLU A 161 16.24 13.67 -0.77
C GLU A 161 14.83 13.31 -1.25
N LYS A 162 14.17 14.24 -1.94
CA LYS A 162 12.81 14.05 -2.50
C LYS A 162 12.73 12.93 -3.54
N SER A 163 13.83 12.66 -4.25
CA SER A 163 13.91 11.61 -5.27
C SER A 163 13.66 10.22 -4.67
N GLN A 164 14.06 10.05 -3.41
CA GLN A 164 13.93 8.81 -2.71
C GLN A 164 12.52 8.65 -2.15
N HIS A 165 11.77 9.69 -1.77
CA HIS A 165 10.50 9.54 -1.05
C HIS A 165 9.53 8.50 -1.66
N THR A 166 8.87 7.73 -0.78
CA THR A 166 7.92 6.68 -1.19
C THR A 166 6.74 7.31 -1.93
N ARG A 167 6.44 6.81 -3.13
CA ARG A 167 5.34 7.34 -3.97
C ARG A 167 4.14 6.41 -3.94
N LEU A 168 2.96 7.00 -3.77
CA LEU A 168 1.68 6.29 -3.88
C LEU A 168 1.08 6.56 -5.26
N VAL A 169 0.95 5.52 -6.07
CA VAL A 169 0.36 5.59 -7.40
C VAL A 169 -1.06 5.02 -7.34
N LEU A 170 -2.05 5.87 -7.63
CA LEU A 170 -3.43 5.46 -7.81
C LEU A 170 -3.62 4.99 -9.25
N LEU A 171 -3.86 3.69 -9.43
CA LEU A 171 -4.20 3.09 -10.72
C LEU A 171 -5.72 2.96 -10.85
N ASP A 172 -6.21 2.92 -12.10
CA ASP A 172 -7.61 2.67 -12.38
C ASP A 172 -8.03 1.30 -11.80
N PRO A 173 -9.16 1.20 -11.07
CA PRO A 173 -9.71 -0.07 -10.60
C PRO A 173 -9.85 -1.16 -11.68
N ALA A 174 -10.03 -0.78 -12.95
CA ALA A 174 -10.05 -1.73 -14.06
C ALA A 174 -8.73 -2.53 -14.20
N CYS A 175 -7.60 -1.94 -13.82
CA CYS A 175 -6.26 -2.52 -13.93
C CYS A 175 -5.99 -3.65 -12.91
N GLU A 176 -6.80 -3.77 -11.83
CA GLU A 176 -6.62 -4.80 -10.79
C GLU A 176 -6.56 -6.20 -11.41
N ARG A 177 -7.43 -6.48 -12.39
CA ARG A 177 -7.50 -7.78 -13.04
C ARG A 177 -6.23 -8.06 -13.84
N THR A 178 -5.75 -7.10 -14.63
CA THR A 178 -4.54 -7.24 -15.44
C THR A 178 -3.31 -7.52 -14.57
N ILE A 179 -3.17 -6.79 -13.47
CA ILE A 179 -2.09 -6.99 -12.50
C ILE A 179 -2.22 -8.35 -11.81
N ALA A 180 -3.42 -8.72 -11.36
CA ALA A 180 -3.68 -10.01 -10.74
C ALA A 180 -3.35 -11.17 -11.68
N THR A 181 -3.74 -11.08 -12.96
CA THR A 181 -3.42 -12.09 -13.98
C THR A 181 -1.92 -12.18 -14.25
N ALA A 182 -1.22 -11.05 -14.37
CA ALA A 182 0.23 -11.02 -14.58
C ALA A 182 0.99 -11.68 -13.41
N MET A 183 0.49 -11.53 -12.18
CA MET A 183 1.08 -12.14 -10.98
C MET A 183 0.63 -13.58 -10.68
N GLY A 184 -0.33 -14.12 -11.44
CA GLY A 184 -0.96 -15.40 -11.13
C GLY A 184 -1.71 -15.42 -9.79
N LEU A 185 -2.34 -14.30 -9.41
CA LEU A 185 -3.17 -14.17 -8.22
C LEU A 185 -4.65 -14.01 -8.57
N PRO A 186 -5.57 -14.40 -7.67
CA PRO A 186 -6.98 -14.12 -7.87
C PRO A 186 -7.28 -12.62 -7.82
N ARG A 187 -6.58 -11.86 -6.95
CA ARG A 187 -6.77 -10.42 -6.75
C ARG A 187 -5.47 -9.77 -6.26
N ALA A 188 -5.20 -8.55 -6.73
CA ALA A 188 -4.04 -7.74 -6.33
C ALA A 188 -4.45 -6.27 -6.16
N GLY A 189 -4.94 -5.93 -4.95
CA GLY A 189 -5.45 -4.59 -4.64
C GLY A 189 -4.37 -3.56 -4.32
N VAL A 190 -3.28 -4.02 -3.71
CA VAL A 190 -2.12 -3.20 -3.33
C VAL A 190 -0.86 -3.97 -3.65
N VAL A 191 0.10 -3.32 -4.29
CA VAL A 191 1.40 -3.89 -4.62
C VAL A 191 2.47 -2.87 -4.25
N GLY A 192 3.41 -3.24 -3.38
CA GLY A 192 4.54 -2.39 -3.03
C GLY A 192 5.83 -2.92 -3.65
N LEU A 193 6.65 -2.01 -4.17
CA LEU A 193 7.90 -2.29 -4.85
C LEU A 193 9.06 -1.60 -4.12
N PHE A 194 10.11 -2.37 -3.84
CA PHE A 194 11.32 -1.81 -3.23
C PHE A 194 12.25 -1.20 -4.28
N ASP A 195 13.07 -0.24 -3.86
CA ASP A 195 14.03 0.44 -4.74
C ASP A 195 15.06 -0.52 -5.35
N ASP A 196 15.48 -1.55 -4.62
CA ASP A 196 16.51 -2.51 -5.03
C ASP A 196 15.98 -3.63 -5.94
N ALA A 197 14.77 -3.50 -6.49
CA ALA A 197 14.14 -4.56 -7.27
C ALA A 197 14.83 -4.74 -8.64
N PRO A 198 15.29 -5.96 -9.00
CA PRO A 198 15.96 -6.19 -10.27
C PRO A 198 14.98 -6.01 -11.43
N GLY A 199 15.40 -5.24 -12.44
CA GLY A 199 14.57 -4.94 -13.62
C GLY A 199 13.51 -3.86 -13.40
N ALA A 200 13.37 -3.31 -12.19
CA ALA A 200 12.36 -2.29 -11.88
C ALA A 200 12.87 -0.85 -12.00
N ALA A 201 14.18 -0.63 -12.22
CA ALA A 201 14.77 0.70 -12.30
C ALA A 201 14.08 1.64 -13.33
N PRO A 202 13.76 1.21 -14.57
CA PRO A 202 13.07 2.08 -15.53
C PRO A 202 11.66 2.48 -15.07
N LEU A 203 10.96 1.57 -14.37
CA LEU A 203 9.64 1.83 -13.82
C LEU A 203 9.72 2.84 -12.66
N LEU A 204 10.69 2.66 -11.77
CA LEU A 204 10.91 3.56 -10.63
C LEU A 204 11.31 4.96 -11.10
N GLU A 205 12.22 5.07 -12.06
CA GLU A 205 12.64 6.35 -12.66
C GLU A 205 11.45 7.06 -13.32
N TYR A 206 10.70 6.35 -14.16
CA TYR A 206 9.51 6.92 -14.81
C TYR A 206 8.49 7.45 -13.79
N ILE A 207 8.25 6.72 -12.70
CA ILE A 207 7.33 7.15 -11.64
C ILE A 207 7.89 8.36 -10.87
N ARG A 208 9.20 8.39 -10.66
CA ARG A 208 9.89 9.52 -10.00
C ARG A 208 9.78 10.82 -10.80
N ASP A 209 9.68 10.73 -12.11
CA ASP A 209 9.51 11.91 -12.97
C ASP A 209 8.04 12.30 -13.15
N ASN A 210 7.12 11.33 -13.15
CA ASN A 210 5.76 11.55 -13.63
C ASN A 210 4.67 11.66 -12.54
N VAL A 211 4.92 11.17 -11.33
CA VAL A 211 3.93 11.09 -10.25
C VAL A 211 4.35 12.00 -9.10
N ALA A 212 3.54 12.96 -8.66
CA ALA A 212 3.93 13.82 -7.54
C ALA A 212 4.04 13.04 -6.20
N LEU A 213 4.64 13.67 -5.18
CA LEU A 213 4.66 13.11 -3.84
C LEU A 213 3.28 13.22 -3.19
N VAL A 214 3.03 12.34 -2.21
CA VAL A 214 1.81 12.42 -1.39
C VAL A 214 1.94 13.59 -0.44
N GLU A 215 0.90 14.42 -0.37
CA GLU A 215 0.83 15.54 0.57
C GLU A 215 -0.10 15.21 1.73
N VAL A 216 0.34 15.53 2.95
CA VAL A 216 -0.42 15.34 4.19
C VAL A 216 -0.54 16.69 4.91
N PRO A 217 -1.42 17.60 4.44
CA PRO A 217 -1.40 18.99 4.90
C PRO A 217 -1.77 19.15 6.37
N TRP A 218 -2.65 18.28 6.91
CA TRP A 218 -2.99 18.33 8.33
C TRP A 218 -1.80 18.06 9.23
N LEU A 219 -0.85 17.22 8.79
CA LEU A 219 0.32 16.86 9.58
C LEU A 219 1.32 18.03 9.59
N GLU A 220 1.53 18.69 8.46
CA GLU A 220 2.31 19.93 8.39
C GLU A 220 1.70 21.04 9.27
N GLN A 221 0.38 21.18 9.24
CA GLN A 221 -0.34 22.11 10.11
C GLN A 221 -0.19 21.76 11.58
N ALA A 222 -0.28 20.48 11.94
CA ALA A 222 -0.06 20.02 13.31
C ALA A 222 1.37 20.30 13.79
N LEU A 223 2.37 20.05 12.93
CA LEU A 223 3.78 20.35 13.21
C LEU A 223 4.04 21.85 13.37
N SER A 224 3.26 22.71 12.72
CA SER A 224 3.36 24.17 12.89
C SER A 224 2.98 24.66 14.29
N GLY A 225 2.35 23.82 15.12
CA GLY A 225 1.92 24.16 16.49
C GLY A 225 0.74 25.15 16.55
N LYS A 226 0.15 25.50 15.40
CA LYS A 226 -0.99 26.43 15.33
C LYS A 226 -2.31 25.67 15.47
N TRP A 227 -3.18 26.15 16.36
CA TRP A 227 -4.55 25.67 16.48
C TRP A 227 -5.40 26.16 15.30
N MET A 228 -6.06 25.23 14.59
CA MET A 228 -6.84 25.53 13.38
C MET A 228 -8.36 25.69 13.63
N GLY A 229 -8.80 25.64 14.89
CA GLY A 229 -10.22 25.74 15.24
C GLY A 229 -11.04 24.50 14.93
N ILE A 230 -12.34 24.60 15.21
CA ILE A 230 -13.36 23.56 14.93
C ILE A 230 -14.30 24.11 13.87
N ASN A 231 -14.66 23.30 12.88
CA ASN A 231 -15.70 23.65 11.92
C ASN A 231 -17.07 23.21 12.48
N VAL A 232 -18.03 24.12 12.61
CA VAL A 232 -19.35 23.84 13.21
C VAL A 232 -20.44 24.10 12.19
N GLU A 233 -21.13 23.04 11.79
CA GLU A 233 -22.27 23.12 10.86
C GLU A 233 -23.56 22.87 11.63
N THR A 234 -24.55 23.77 11.47
CA THR A 234 -25.85 23.66 12.14
C THR A 234 -26.93 23.34 11.11
N TYR A 235 -27.58 22.19 11.26
CA TYR A 235 -28.64 21.70 10.39
C TYR A 235 -30.00 21.79 11.09
N LEU A 236 -31.05 22.20 10.38
CA LEU A 236 -32.43 22.08 10.86
C LEU A 236 -33.00 20.73 10.41
N SER A 237 -33.51 19.93 11.34
CA SER A 237 -34.11 18.63 11.00
C SER A 237 -35.34 18.83 10.09
N GLY A 238 -35.23 18.45 8.81
CA GLY A 238 -36.31 18.57 7.82
C GLY A 238 -35.90 19.01 6.40
N GLN A 239 -34.64 19.40 6.18
CA GLN A 239 -34.05 19.61 4.85
C GLN A 239 -32.99 18.53 4.59
N VAL A 240 -33.41 17.42 3.98
CA VAL A 240 -32.54 16.51 3.21
C VAL A 240 -33.20 16.31 1.87
#